data_AF-A0A352J9V9-F1
#
_entry.id   AF-A0A352J9V9-F1
#
_cell.length_a   1.000
_cell.length_b   1.000
_cell.length_c   1.000
_cell.angle_alpha   90.00
_cell.angle_beta   90.00
_cell.angle_gamma   90.00
#
_symmetry.space_group_name_H-M   'P 1'
#
loop_
_entity.id
_entity.type
_entity.pdbx_description
1 polymer ?
#
loop_
_entity_poly.entity_id
_entity_poly.type
_entity_poly.pdbx_seq_one_letter_code
_entity_poly.pdbx_strand_id
1 'polypeptide(L)' 'MNATVSQSWKEQLNLADKQVPEFFRSFEELEAAQIGISQIHVMRRAWQDLELDGILYQDKSPYIYIKEVSSI' A
#
# COMPACT_ATOMS: atom_id res chain seq x y z
N MET A 1 -9.26 -40.87 -5.54
CA MET A 1 -8.27 -40.87 -4.44
C MET A 1 -7.58 -39.53 -4.45
N ASN A 2 -7.50 -38.92 -3.26
CA ASN A 2 -7.07 -37.57 -2.89
C ASN A 2 -6.15 -36.83 -3.89
N ALA A 3 -6.68 -35.78 -4.49
CA ALA A 3 -5.85 -34.66 -4.92
C ALA A 3 -5.27 -34.05 -3.64
N THR A 4 -3.99 -34.30 -3.38
CA THR A 4 -3.19 -33.56 -2.41
C THR A 4 -3.40 -32.09 -2.75
N VAL A 5 -4.14 -31.38 -1.89
CA VAL A 5 -4.28 -29.93 -1.93
C VAL A 5 -2.85 -29.40 -2.03
N SER A 6 -2.50 -28.87 -3.21
CA SER A 6 -1.16 -28.37 -3.46
C SER A 6 -0.83 -27.40 -2.35
N GLN A 7 0.38 -27.46 -1.79
CA GLN A 7 0.94 -26.36 -1.00
C GLN A 7 0.48 -25.06 -1.64
N SER A 8 -0.11 -24.18 -0.83
CA SER A 8 -0.70 -22.95 -1.34
C SER A 8 0.34 -22.30 -2.23
N TRP A 9 0.01 -21.99 -3.48
CA TRP A 9 0.97 -21.42 -4.45
C TRP A 9 1.71 -20.19 -3.87
N LYS A 10 1.10 -19.53 -2.87
CA LYS A 10 1.70 -18.49 -2.05
C LYS A 10 2.94 -18.96 -1.29
N GLU A 11 2.92 -20.12 -0.65
CA GLU A 11 4.10 -20.70 0.01
C GLU A 11 5.21 -21.02 -1.00
N GLN A 12 4.86 -21.62 -2.13
CA GLN A 12 5.82 -22.00 -3.17
C GLN A 12 6.54 -20.79 -3.78
N LEU A 13 5.87 -19.64 -3.81
CA LEU A 13 6.41 -18.38 -4.32
C LEU A 13 6.97 -17.46 -3.22
N ASN A 14 7.06 -17.93 -1.96
CA ASN A 14 7.44 -17.10 -0.80
C ASN A 14 6.60 -15.82 -0.65
N LEU A 15 5.32 -15.90 -1.01
CA LEU A 15 4.32 -14.84 -0.89
C LEU A 15 3.41 -15.03 0.34
N ALA A 16 3.64 -16.07 1.14
CA ALA A 16 2.81 -16.41 2.30
C ALA A 16 2.75 -15.25 3.32
N ASP A 17 3.88 -14.59 3.57
CA ASP A 17 3.99 -13.48 4.52
C ASP A 17 3.81 -12.10 3.89
N LYS A 18 3.67 -12.02 2.56
CA LYS A 18 3.50 -10.73 1.88
C LYS A 18 2.08 -10.23 2.09
N GLN A 19 1.98 -9.03 2.66
CA GLN A 19 0.71 -8.33 2.72
C GLN A 19 0.35 -7.78 1.34
N VAL A 20 -0.96 -7.77 1.06
CA VAL A 20 -1.47 -7.13 -0.15
C VAL A 20 -1.19 -5.63 -0.02
N PRO A 21 -0.67 -4.97 -1.08
CA PRO A 21 -0.48 -3.53 -1.06
C PRO A 21 -1.80 -2.81 -0.76
N GLU A 22 -1.74 -1.83 0.12
CA GLU A 22 -2.84 -0.92 0.41
C GLU A 22 -2.70 0.31 -0.48
N PHE A 23 -3.82 0.81 -1.01
CA PHE A 23 -3.84 2.02 -1.80
C PHE A 23 -4.70 3.06 -1.13
N PHE A 24 -4.09 4.20 -0.81
CA PHE A 24 -4.77 5.35 -0.24
C PHE A 24 -5.02 6.38 -1.34
N ARG A 25 -6.27 6.81 -1.50
CA ARG A 25 -6.71 7.83 -2.45
C ARG A 25 -6.94 9.19 -1.82
N SER A 26 -7.08 9.23 -0.50
CA SER A 26 -7.24 10.47 0.23
C SER A 26 -6.50 10.47 1.55
N PHE A 27 -6.36 11.67 2.10
CA PHE A 27 -5.77 11.86 3.41
C PHE A 27 -6.64 11.23 4.53
N GLU A 28 -7.96 11.28 4.40
CA GLU A 28 -8.89 10.67 5.35
C GLU A 28 -8.76 9.14 5.39
N GLU A 29 -8.57 8.50 4.23
CA GLU A 29 -8.31 7.06 4.15
C GLU A 29 -7.00 6.68 4.86
N LEU A 30 -5.98 7.53 4.73
CA LEU A 30 -4.68 7.33 5.37
C LEU A 30 -4.72 7.52 6.90
N GLU A 31 -5.50 8.49 7.40
CA GLU A 31 -5.68 8.68 8.85
C GLU A 31 -6.56 7.60 9.49
N ALA A 32 -7.54 7.07 8.74
CA ALA A 32 -8.37 5.96 9.18
C ALA A 32 -7.57 4.64 9.23
N ALA A 33 -6.55 4.51 8.37
CA ALA A 33 -5.61 3.42 8.45
C ALA A 33 -4.77 3.58 9.73
N GLN A 34 -4.84 2.60 10.63
CA GLN A 34 -4.07 2.56 11.89
C GLN A 34 -2.57 2.30 11.64
N ILE A 35 -2.00 2.99 10.65
CA ILE A 35 -0.59 2.98 10.29
C ILE A 35 0.19 3.64 11.43
N GLY A 36 1.43 3.21 11.64
CA GLY A 36 2.29 3.80 12.66
C GLY A 36 2.38 5.32 12.52
N ILE A 37 2.24 6.03 13.64
CA ILE A 37 2.15 7.51 13.73
C ILE A 37 3.27 8.21 12.95
N SER A 38 4.49 7.66 12.95
CA SER A 38 5.64 8.23 12.22
C SER A 38 5.46 8.22 10.70
N GLN A 39 4.93 7.13 10.14
CA GLN A 39 4.72 7.00 8.69
C GLN A 39 3.57 7.90 8.23
N ILE A 40 2.52 8.01 9.03
CA ILE A 40 1.38 8.91 8.78
C ILE A 40 1.87 10.35 8.61
N HIS A 41 2.74 10.84 9.47
CA HIS A 41 3.25 12.22 9.37
C HIS A 41 4.08 12.47 8.10
N VAL A 42 4.91 11.51 7.70
CA VAL A 42 5.72 11.62 6.47
C VAL A 42 4.83 11.61 5.24
N MET A 43 3.90 10.66 5.19
CA MET A 43 2.95 10.55 4.07
C MET A 43 2.02 11.76 4.00
N ARG A 44 1.53 12.28 5.13
CA ARG A 44 0.76 13.53 5.21
C ARG A 44 1.52 14.69 4.60
N ARG A 45 2.79 14.84 4.98
CA ARG A 45 3.63 15.93 4.47
C ARG A 45 3.86 15.80 2.96
N ALA A 46 4.19 14.60 2.49
CA ALA A 46 4.35 14.34 1.05
C ALA A 46 3.06 14.63 0.27
N TRP A 47 1.90 14.27 0.83
CA TRP A 47 0.60 14.54 0.23
C TRP A 47 0.36 16.03 0.02
N GLN A 48 0.66 16.84 1.03
CA GLN A 48 0.48 18.29 1.01
C GLN A 48 1.51 18.97 0.10
N ASP A 49 2.79 18.60 0.23
CA ASP A 49 3.89 19.26 -0.48
C ASP A 49 3.86 18.95 -1.99
N LEU A 50 3.36 17.77 -2.38
CA LEU A 50 3.35 17.31 -3.77
C LEU A 50 1.95 17.30 -4.39
N GLU A 51 0.89 17.57 -3.63
CA GLU A 51 -0.52 17.48 -4.05
C GLU A 51 -0.79 16.12 -4.71
N LEU A 52 -0.59 15.06 -3.95
CA LEU A 52 -0.76 13.69 -4.45
C LEU A 52 -2.23 13.32 -4.58
N ASP A 53 -2.49 12.37 -5.48
CA ASP A 53 -3.82 11.77 -5.70
C ASP A 53 -3.86 10.32 -5.19
N GLY A 54 -2.72 9.78 -4.78
CA GLY A 54 -2.70 8.55 -4.02
C GLY A 54 -1.33 8.05 -3.62
N ILE A 55 -1.32 7.07 -2.71
CA ILE A 55 -0.11 6.43 -2.23
C ILE A 55 -0.33 4.92 -2.20
N LEU A 56 0.56 4.18 -2.86
CA LEU A 56 0.65 2.73 -2.71
C LEU A 56 1.54 2.43 -1.51
N TYR A 57 1.01 1.70 -0.55
CA TYR A 57 1.66 1.33 0.70
C TYR A 57 1.83 -0.18 0.78
N GLN A 58 3.04 -0.62 1.08
CA GLN A 58 3.36 -2.04 1.18
C GLN A 58 4.48 -2.24 2.21
N ASP A 59 4.44 -3.38 2.91
CA ASP A 59 5.48 -3.79 3.87
C ASP A 59 5.80 -2.69 4.90
N LYS A 60 4.75 -2.03 5.39
CA LYS A 60 4.80 -0.92 6.36
C LYS A 60 5.49 0.36 5.87
N SER A 61 5.55 0.56 4.55
CA SER A 61 6.22 1.71 3.94
C SER A 61 5.47 2.21 2.70
N PRO A 62 5.49 3.54 2.43
CA PRO A 62 5.02 4.06 1.15
C PRO A 62 5.98 3.62 0.03
N TYR A 63 5.45 2.98 -1.01
CA TYR A 63 6.21 2.41 -2.11
C TYR A 63 6.14 3.28 -3.37
N ILE A 64 4.96 3.83 -3.68
CA ILE A 64 4.72 4.66 -4.87
C ILE A 64 3.83 5.84 -4.48
N TYR A 65 4.21 7.04 -4.90
CA TYR A 65 3.39 8.25 -4.81
C TYR A 65 2.81 8.54 -6.19
N ILE A 66 1.50 8.80 -6.26
CA ILE A 66 0.77 9.03 -7.50
C ILE A 66 0.28 10.47 -7.51
N LYS A 67 0.53 11.17 -8.61
CA LYS A 67 -0.06 12.47 -8.94
C LYS A 67 -0.63 12.39 -10.35
N GLU A 68 -1.92 12.62 -10.47
CA GLU A 68 -2.60 12.82 -11.74
C GLU A 68 -2.21 14.21 -12.26
N VAL A 69 -1.61 14.24 -13.45
CA VAL A 69 -1.29 15.48 -14.14
C VAL A 69 -2.25 15.62 -15.30
N SER A 70 -2.88 16.79 -15.44
CA SER A 70 -3.73 17.07 -16.58
C SER A 70 -2.91 16.91 -17.86
N SER A 71 -3.41 16.13 -18.82
CA SER A 71 -2.79 16.10 -20.15
C SER A 71 -3.03 17.44 -20.83
N ILE A 72 -1.95 18.03 -21.33
CA ILE A 72 -1.96 19.24 -22.16
C ILE A 72 -2.65 18.95 -23.49
#